data_AF-A0AAU2PT77-F1
#
_entry.id   AF-A0AAU2PT77-F1
#
_cell.length_a   1.000
_cell.length_b   1.000
_cell.length_c   1.000
_cell.angle_alpha   90.00
_cell.angle_beta   90.00
_cell.angle_gamma   90.00
#
_symmetry.space_group_name_H-M   'P 1'
#
loop_
_entity.id
_entity.type
_entity.pdbx_description
1 polymer ?
#
loop_
_entity_poly.entity_id
_entity_poly.type
_entity_poly.pdbx_seq_one_letter_code
_entity_poly.pdbx_strand_id
1 'polypeptide(L)'
;MRPPFRFPEDLITLQKAWQQTYAELAQASAGAGTTMLRRRLITLSGALCTHPHWATPTAWRTGSVELRRAARTSASAEREGAA
;
A
#
# COMPACT_ATOMS: atom_id res chain seq x y z
N MET A 1 16.91 21.87 1.00
CA MET A 1 16.46 20.55 1.52
C MET A 1 14.97 20.40 1.26
N ARG A 2 14.54 19.39 0.51
CA ARG A 2 13.11 19.06 0.37
C ARG A 2 12.67 18.45 1.72
N PRO A 3 11.62 18.95 2.39
CA PRO A 3 11.17 18.36 3.64
C PRO A 3 10.92 16.86 3.41
N PRO A 4 11.32 15.98 4.34
CA PRO A 4 11.02 14.56 4.22
C PRO A 4 9.49 14.45 4.14
N PHE A 5 9.00 14.01 2.99
CA PHE A 5 7.57 13.81 2.77
C PHE A 5 7.16 12.63 3.65
N ARG A 6 6.82 12.91 4.91
CA ARG A 6 6.43 11.90 5.87
C ARG A 6 4.99 11.53 5.59
N PHE A 7 4.79 10.31 5.10
CA PHE A 7 3.46 9.78 4.92
C PHE A 7 2.84 9.48 6.29
N PRO A 8 1.52 9.66 6.42
CA PRO A 8 0.77 9.15 7.56
C PRO A 8 0.95 7.63 7.71
N GLU A 9 1.05 7.14 8.95
CA GLU A 9 1.33 5.72 9.23
C GLU A 9 0.17 4.81 8.81
N ASP A 10 -1.06 5.30 8.92
CA ASP A 10 -2.27 4.66 8.39
C ASP A 10 -2.20 4.48 6.87
N LEU A 11 -1.69 5.48 6.14
CA LEU A 11 -1.50 5.40 4.69
C LEU A 11 -0.42 4.38 4.31
N ILE A 12 0.68 4.32 5.08
CA ILE A 12 1.73 3.30 4.91
C ILE A 12 1.16 1.91 5.17
N THR A 13 0.38 1.75 6.24
CA THR A 13 -0.28 0.49 6.60
C THR A 13 -1.25 0.03 5.51
N LEU A 14 -2.04 0.96 4.98
CA LEU A 14 -2.98 0.69 3.89
C LEU A 14 -2.26 0.24 2.61
N GLN A 15 -1.15 0.90 2.26
CA GLN A 15 -0.32 0.53 1.13
C GLN A 15 0.34 -0.85 1.32
N LYS A 16 0.82 -1.17 2.53
CA LYS A 16 1.37 -2.50 2.87
C LYS A 16 0.30 -3.58 2.71
N ALA A 17 -0.90 -3.36 3.26
CA ALA A 17 -2.02 -4.29 3.14
C ALA A 17 -2.42 -4.51 1.66
N TRP A 18 -2.39 -3.47 0.84
CA TRP A 18 -2.65 -3.55 -0.59
C TRP A 18 -1.58 -4.38 -1.31
N GLN A 19 -0.29 -4.15 -1.03
CA GLN A 19 0.82 -4.90 -1.62
C GLN A 19 0.77 -6.38 -1.23
N GLN A 20 0.48 -6.68 0.04
CA GLN A 20 0.34 -8.05 0.54
C GLN A 20 -0.83 -8.77 -0.15
N THR A 21 -2.01 -8.13 -0.21
CA THR A 21 -3.19 -8.70 -0.88
C THR A 21 -2.92 -8.94 -2.36
N TYR A 22 -2.19 -8.04 -3.01
CA TYR A 22 -1.80 -8.20 -4.42
C TYR A 22 -0.82 -9.36 -4.61
N ALA A 23 0.17 -9.53 -3.72
CA ALA A 23 1.11 -10.64 -3.76
C ALA A 23 0.41 -11.98 -3.55
N GLU A 24 -0.51 -12.07 -2.58
CA GLU A 24 -1.36 -13.25 -2.36
C GLU A 24 -2.21 -13.56 -3.60
N LEU A 25 -2.77 -12.54 -4.24
CA LEU A 25 -3.55 -12.71 -5.47
C LEU A 25 -2.68 -13.18 -6.64
N ALA A 26 -1.45 -12.65 -6.77
CA ALA A 26 -0.50 -13.04 -7.81
C ALA A 26 0.02 -14.48 -7.61
N GLN A 27 0.11 -14.94 -6.36
CA GLN A 27 0.54 -16.29 -6.02
C GLN A 27 -0.60 -17.32 -6.04
N ALA A 28 -1.85 -16.87 -5.99
CA ALA A 28 -3.01 -17.75 -6.00
C ALA A 28 -3.20 -18.43 -7.36
N SER A 29 -3.33 -19.75 -7.34
CA SER A 29 -3.67 -20.54 -8.54
C SER A 29 -5.07 -20.21 -9.06
N ALA A 30 -5.26 -20.27 -10.38
CA ALA A 30 -6.52 -20.04 -11.07
C ALA A 30 -7.58 -21.09 -10.65
N GLY A 31 -8.27 -20.84 -9.54
CA GLY A 31 -9.28 -21.74 -8.96
C GLY A 31 -9.36 -21.66 -7.43
N ALA A 32 -8.30 -21.22 -6.75
CA ALA A 32 -8.27 -21.10 -5.30
C ALA A 32 -8.89 -19.76 -4.85
N GLY A 33 -10.21 -19.73 -4.59
CA GLY A 33 -10.85 -18.76 -3.66
C GLY A 33 -10.53 -17.26 -3.84
N THR A 34 -10.06 -16.82 -5.01
CA THR A 34 -9.48 -15.48 -5.22
C THR A 34 -10.51 -14.34 -5.10
N THR A 35 -11.80 -14.66 -5.06
CA THR A 35 -12.89 -13.68 -4.86
C THR A 35 -12.73 -12.88 -3.57
N MET A 36 -12.30 -13.51 -2.47
CA MET A 36 -12.08 -12.78 -1.22
C MET A 36 -10.92 -11.79 -1.35
N LEU A 37 -9.81 -12.22 -1.97
CA LEU A 37 -8.64 -11.37 -2.24
C LEU A 37 -8.98 -10.20 -3.17
N ARG A 38 -9.75 -10.46 -4.24
CA ARG A 38 -10.22 -9.39 -5.14
C ARG A 38 -11.11 -8.38 -4.42
N ARG A 39 -12.08 -8.83 -3.60
CA ARG A 39 -12.93 -7.94 -2.80
C ARG A 39 -12.12 -7.09 -1.82
N ARG A 40 -11.13 -7.71 -1.16
CA ARG A 40 -10.21 -7.01 -0.26
C ARG A 40 -9.39 -5.97 -1.02
N LEU A 41 -8.87 -6.31 -2.20
CA LEU A 41 -8.10 -5.39 -3.04
C LEU A 41 -8.94 -4.18 -3.48
N ILE A 42 -10.21 -4.38 -3.87
CA ILE A 42 -11.13 -3.29 -4.23
C ILE A 42 -11.38 -2.37 -3.03
N THR A 43 -11.63 -2.94 -1.85
CA THR A 43 -11.85 -2.16 -0.61
C THR A 43 -10.63 -1.33 -0.25
N LEU A 44 -9.44 -1.92 -0.31
CA LEU A 44 -8.17 -1.23 -0.03
C LEU A 44 -7.87 -0.14 -1.07
N SER A 45 -8.21 -0.39 -2.34
CA SER A 45 -8.04 0.61 -3.40
C SER A 45 -8.99 1.79 -3.19
N GLY A 46 -10.24 1.54 -2.77
CA GLY A 46 -11.19 2.57 -2.38
C GLY A 46 -10.65 3.43 -1.23
N ALA A 47 -10.21 2.79 -0.14
CA ALA A 47 -9.64 3.48 1.00
C ALA A 47 -8.39 4.30 0.65
N LEU A 48 -7.54 3.80 -0.27
CA LEU A 48 -6.36 4.53 -0.76
C LEU A 48 -6.79 5.77 -1.54
N CYS A 49 -7.76 5.65 -2.45
CA CYS A 49 -8.24 6.76 -3.27
C CYS A 49 -8.97 7.84 -2.45
N THR A 50 -9.69 7.46 -1.38
CA THR A 50 -10.45 8.40 -0.53
C THR A 50 -9.66 8.92 0.66
N HIS A 51 -8.35 8.61 0.76
CA HIS A 51 -7.57 8.96 1.92
C HIS A 51 -7.41 10.48 2.08
N PRO A 52 -7.62 11.07 3.27
CA PRO A 52 -7.53 12.53 3.49
C PRO A 52 -6.19 13.15 3.08
N HIS A 53 -5.10 12.38 3.15
CA HIS A 53 -3.78 12.79 2.68
C HIS A 53 -3.75 13.25 1.20
N TRP A 54 -4.67 12.74 0.38
CA TRP A 54 -4.77 13.10 -1.04
C TRP A 54 -5.71 14.27 -1.32
N ALA A 55 -6.34 14.85 -0.29
CA ALA A 55 -7.17 16.04 -0.45
C ALA A 55 -6.38 17.24 -1.02
N THR A 56 -5.05 17.21 -0.91
CA THR A 56 -4.16 18.18 -1.57
C THR A 56 -3.98 17.81 -3.05
N PRO A 57 -4.32 18.70 -4.02
CA PRO A 57 -4.36 18.40 -5.46
C PRO A 57 -3.07 17.82 -6.07
N THR A 58 -1.91 18.12 -5.48
CA THR A 58 -0.61 17.67 -5.97
C THR A 58 -0.13 16.38 -5.31
N ALA A 59 -0.74 15.96 -4.20
CA ALA A 59 -0.24 14.86 -3.37
C ALA A 59 -0.35 13.51 -4.09
N TRP A 60 -1.47 13.21 -4.76
CA TRP A 60 -1.68 11.91 -5.40
C TRP A 60 -0.65 11.62 -6.52
N ARG A 61 -0.48 12.54 -7.47
CA ARG A 61 0.40 12.33 -8.64
C ARG A 61 1.88 12.27 -8.28
N THR A 62 2.33 13.05 -7.32
CA THR A 62 3.74 13.09 -6.92
C THR A 62 4.06 12.10 -5.80
N GLY A 63 3.09 11.79 -4.94
CA GLY A 63 3.27 10.99 -3.72
C GLY A 63 3.07 9.49 -3.89
N SER A 64 2.33 9.03 -4.91
CA SER A 64 2.02 7.59 -5.09
C SER A 64 3.28 6.71 -5.22
N VAL A 65 4.30 7.19 -5.92
CA VAL A 65 5.57 6.45 -6.11
C VAL A 65 6.38 6.42 -4.82
N GLU A 66 6.46 7.54 -4.11
CA GLU A 66 7.19 7.64 -2.85
C GLU A 66 6.49 6.84 -1.74
N LEU A 67 5.15 6.78 -1.74
CA LEU A 67 4.40 5.91 -0.83
C LEU A 67 4.73 4.43 -1.04
N ARG A 68 4.78 3.98 -2.31
CA ARG A 68 5.20 2.60 -2.63
C ARG A 68 6.66 2.31 -2.27
N ARG A 69 7.54 3.32 -2.22
CA ARG A 69 8.92 3.18 -1.75
C ARG A 69 8.96 3.10 -0.24
N ALA A 70 8.28 4.01 0.47
CA ALA A 70 8.17 4.01 1.92
C ALA A 70 7.65 2.66 2.43
N ALA A 71 6.53 2.17 1.90
CA ALA A 71 5.96 0.88 2.28
C ALA A 71 6.92 -0.30 2.06
N ARG A 72 7.74 -0.26 1.00
CA ARG A 72 8.76 -1.29 0.74
C ARG A 72 9.92 -1.22 1.73
N THR A 73 10.44 -0.03 2.02
CA THR A 73 11.51 0.15 3.01
C THR A 73 11.04 -0.31 4.39
N SER A 74 9.81 0.01 4.79
CA SER A 74 9.20 -0.47 6.03
C SER A 74 9.08 -2.00 6.05
N ALA A 75 8.65 -2.63 4.96
CA ALA A 75 8.49 -4.08 4.86
C ALA A 75 9.84 -4.84 4.79
N SER A 76 10.90 -4.21 4.30
CA SER A 76 12.26 -4.77 4.36
C SER A 76 12.82 -4.69 5.77
N ALA A 77 12.63 -3.55 6.46
CA ALA A 77 13.05 -3.39 7.86
C ALA A 77 12.32 -4.37 8.80
N GLU A 78 11.04 -4.63 8.57
CA GLU A 78 10.26 -5.63 9.33
C GLU A 78 10.76 -7.07 9.10
N ARG A 79 11.25 -7.37 7.89
CA ARG A 79 11.83 -8.68 7.56
C ARG A 79 13.25 -8.86 8.11
N GLU A 80 14.04 -7.80 8.17
CA GLU A 80 15.39 -7.82 8.77
C GLU A 80 15.35 -7.90 10.31
N GLY A 81 14.29 -7.42 10.96
CA GLY A 81 14.11 -7.55 12.42
C GLY A 81 13.58 -8.91 12.89
N ALA A 82 13.19 -9.80 11.98
CA ALA A 82 12.62 -11.12 12.27
C ALA A 82 13.58 -12.29 11.97
N ALA A 83 14.86 -12.01 11.70
CA ALA A 83 15.94 -12.97 11.46
C ALA A 83 16.95 -12.95 12.62
#